data_AF-A0AA35U198-F1
#
_entry.id   AF-A0AA35U198-F1
#
_cell.length_a   1.000
_cell.length_b   1.000
_cell.length_c   1.000
_cell.angle_alpha   90.00
_cell.angle_beta   90.00
_cell.angle_gamma   90.00
#
_symmetry.space_group_name_H-M   'P 1'
#
loop_
_entity.id
_entity.type
_entity.pdbx_description
1 polymer ?
#
loop_
_entity_poly.entity_id
_entity_poly.type
_entity_poly.pdbx_seq_one_letter_code
_entity_poly.pdbx_strand_id
1 'polypeptide(L)'
;MLRAAVRQAWTKSARQLLTGTAITSHPPASHTLAVVTLLQQQPARYIAMTTSAWTGRDTLDDVDPEIRDLIGREKQRQIGGLELIASENFTSRAVMECVGSCLTNKYSEGYPGQRYYGGNEFIDEIETLCQNRSLQVYGLDPGKWGVNVQPLSGSPANFAVYTALLKPHDRIMGLNLPEGGHLTHGFMTATKKISATSVYFESLPYHIDTSTGLIDYDRLASQARDFHPRIIIAGTSAYSRVLDYARMRQICDDVGAYLMADMAHISGLVAVGLHPSPFEYADVVTTTTHKTLRGPRAGLIFFRRGVKGVDKKGKETMYTFEKDINSAVFPGLQGGPHNNVIAGVAVAMKEALRPDFKTYQEQVVKNARHMANALMVLGYEIVSGGTDTHLFVLDLRPKASPFQSVCVCVRVCA
;
A
#
# COMPACT_ATOMS: atom_id res chain seq x y z
N MET A 1 -22.77 -37.85 -5.18
CA MET A 1 -23.87 -37.93 -4.19
C MET A 1 -23.61 -36.97 -3.02
N LEU A 2 -24.00 -35.69 -3.11
CA LEU A 2 -23.76 -34.73 -1.98
C LEU A 2 -24.82 -33.62 -1.82
N ARG A 3 -26.07 -33.87 -2.25
CA ARG A 3 -27.22 -32.95 -2.05
C ARG A 3 -28.40 -33.59 -1.28
N ALA A 4 -28.27 -34.82 -0.81
CA ALA A 4 -29.32 -35.55 -0.08
C ALA A 4 -29.22 -35.38 1.46
N ALA A 5 -28.01 -35.38 2.02
CA ALA A 5 -27.79 -35.46 3.47
C ALA A 5 -28.29 -34.24 4.27
N VAL A 6 -28.32 -33.05 3.67
CA VAL A 6 -28.63 -31.79 4.39
C VAL A 6 -30.14 -31.62 4.65
N ARG A 7 -31.02 -32.27 3.89
CA ARG A 7 -32.48 -32.09 4.01
C ARG A 7 -33.13 -32.87 5.16
N GLN A 8 -32.42 -33.77 5.84
CA GLN A 8 -33.00 -34.64 6.88
C GLN A 8 -32.84 -34.10 8.32
N ALA A 9 -32.01 -33.09 8.54
CA ALA A 9 -31.75 -32.53 9.88
C ALA A 9 -32.81 -31.51 10.36
N TRP A 10 -33.62 -30.94 9.46
CA TRP A 10 -34.48 -29.78 9.75
C TRP A 10 -35.96 -30.11 10.07
N THR A 11 -36.38 -31.37 10.02
CA THR A 11 -37.80 -31.77 10.11
C THR A 11 -38.22 -32.38 11.46
N LYS A 12 -37.33 -32.40 12.48
CA LYS A 12 -37.60 -33.08 13.76
C LYS A 12 -37.86 -32.19 14.99
N SER A 13 -37.57 -30.89 14.93
CA SER A 13 -37.68 -29.98 16.10
C SER A 13 -38.83 -28.96 16.02
N ALA A 14 -39.65 -28.99 14.95
CA ALA A 14 -40.71 -28.01 14.69
C ALA A 14 -42.14 -28.56 14.89
N ARG A 15 -42.33 -29.54 15.79
CA ARG A 15 -43.62 -30.22 16.00
C ARG A 15 -43.95 -30.57 17.47
N GLN A 16 -43.50 -29.74 18.41
CA GLN A 16 -43.80 -29.91 19.85
C GLN A 16 -44.21 -28.59 20.55
N LEU A 17 -44.91 -27.73 19.80
CA LEU A 17 -45.66 -26.58 20.29
C LEU A 17 -47.07 -26.65 19.66
N LEU A 18 -48.09 -26.12 20.37
CA LEU A 18 -49.52 -26.07 20.00
C LEU A 18 -50.43 -27.29 20.33
N THR A 19 -50.46 -27.73 21.59
CA THR A 19 -51.65 -28.21 22.35
C THR A 19 -51.29 -28.29 23.85
N GLY A 20 -52.15 -28.01 24.85
CA GLY A 20 -53.44 -27.31 24.85
C GLY A 20 -54.16 -27.37 26.22
N THR A 21 -54.59 -26.21 26.75
CA THR A 21 -55.50 -26.03 27.93
C THR A 21 -55.05 -26.54 29.32
N ALA A 22 -55.70 -26.05 30.37
CA ALA A 22 -55.41 -26.27 31.80
C ALA A 22 -56.70 -26.41 32.63
N ILE A 23 -56.64 -26.90 33.88
CA ILE A 23 -57.63 -26.67 34.97
C ILE A 23 -57.05 -27.08 36.36
N THR A 24 -57.73 -26.64 37.43
CA THR A 24 -57.28 -26.42 38.83
C THR A 24 -57.22 -27.63 39.79
N SER A 25 -56.42 -27.55 40.87
CA SER A 25 -56.82 -27.90 42.27
C SER A 25 -55.71 -27.64 43.33
N HIS A 26 -56.08 -27.62 44.62
CA HIS A 26 -55.25 -27.31 45.80
C HIS A 26 -55.88 -27.94 47.08
N PRO A 27 -55.14 -28.10 48.21
CA PRO A 27 -53.69 -28.14 48.41
C PRO A 27 -53.26 -29.58 48.82
N PRO A 28 -53.06 -30.06 50.08
CA PRO A 28 -52.87 -29.44 51.41
C PRO A 28 -51.40 -29.49 51.91
N ALA A 29 -51.18 -29.56 53.24
CA ALA A 29 -49.91 -29.35 53.94
C ALA A 29 -49.23 -30.60 54.53
N SER A 30 -47.91 -30.53 54.77
CA SER A 30 -47.29 -30.90 56.07
C SER A 30 -45.81 -30.44 56.19
N HIS A 31 -45.30 -30.39 57.42
CA HIS A 31 -43.87 -30.27 57.84
C HIS A 31 -43.09 -29.00 57.48
N THR A 32 -43.35 -27.93 58.25
CA THR A 32 -42.33 -26.91 58.61
C THR A 32 -41.42 -27.42 59.75
N LEU A 33 -40.34 -26.69 60.04
CA LEU A 33 -39.33 -26.92 61.11
C LEU A 33 -38.34 -28.09 60.92
N ALA A 34 -37.24 -27.81 60.21
CA ALA A 34 -35.86 -28.16 60.63
C ALA A 34 -34.85 -27.26 59.91
N VAL A 35 -33.60 -27.23 60.38
CA VAL A 35 -32.43 -26.59 59.72
C VAL A 35 -32.56 -25.06 59.47
N VAL A 36 -32.89 -24.33 60.54
CA VAL A 36 -32.25 -23.03 60.79
C VAL A 36 -31.23 -23.24 61.91
N THR A 37 -30.12 -22.50 61.90
CA THR A 37 -29.02 -22.56 62.90
C THR A 37 -27.98 -23.68 62.71
N LEU A 38 -27.21 -23.65 61.61
CA LEU A 38 -25.85 -24.24 61.58
C LEU A 38 -24.90 -23.69 60.48
N LEU A 39 -25.08 -22.43 60.06
CA LEU A 39 -24.20 -21.73 59.10
C LEU A 39 -23.83 -20.31 59.57
N GLN A 40 -23.20 -20.23 60.74
CA GLN A 40 -22.42 -19.06 61.16
C GLN A 40 -21.02 -19.52 61.59
N GLN A 41 -20.02 -18.63 61.48
CA GLN A 41 -18.60 -18.92 61.71
C GLN A 41 -17.88 -19.77 60.65
N GLN A 42 -18.04 -19.39 59.39
CA GLN A 42 -16.87 -19.31 58.49
C GLN A 42 -16.67 -17.83 58.14
N PRO A 43 -15.49 -17.23 58.36
CA PRO A 43 -15.20 -15.89 57.87
C PRO A 43 -15.11 -15.98 56.35
N ALA A 44 -16.17 -15.57 55.65
CA ALA A 44 -16.19 -15.54 54.21
C ALA A 44 -15.06 -14.61 53.73
N ARG A 45 -13.95 -15.21 53.27
CA ARG A 45 -12.95 -14.52 52.48
C ARG A 45 -13.61 -14.16 51.15
N TYR A 46 -14.32 -13.03 51.15
CA TYR A 46 -14.51 -12.21 49.97
C TYR A 46 -13.12 -11.82 49.49
N ILE A 47 -12.51 -12.70 48.69
CA ILE A 47 -11.56 -12.28 47.68
C ILE A 47 -12.38 -11.37 46.80
N ALA A 48 -12.24 -10.06 47.03
CA ALA A 48 -12.71 -9.08 46.09
C ALA A 48 -11.90 -9.28 44.81
N MET A 49 -12.42 -10.12 43.91
CA MET A 49 -12.03 -10.13 42.51
C MET A 49 -12.41 -8.76 41.95
N THR A 50 -11.50 -7.81 42.16
CA THR A 50 -11.45 -6.53 41.48
C THR A 50 -11.02 -6.78 40.05
N THR A 51 -11.87 -7.51 39.31
CA THR A 51 -11.83 -7.47 37.86
C THR A 51 -12.07 -6.03 37.46
N SER A 52 -11.00 -5.30 37.13
CA SER A 52 -11.12 -4.03 36.43
C SER A 52 -12.00 -4.31 35.21
N ALA A 53 -13.19 -3.71 35.19
CA ALA A 53 -14.16 -3.98 34.14
C ALA A 53 -13.58 -3.43 32.84
N TRP A 54 -13.25 -4.31 31.89
CA TRP A 54 -12.54 -3.96 30.66
C TRP A 54 -13.15 -2.71 30.00
N THR A 55 -12.40 -1.61 30.00
CA THR A 55 -12.94 -0.28 29.65
C THR A 55 -12.65 0.12 28.21
N GLY A 56 -11.68 -0.54 27.57
CA GLY A 56 -11.10 -0.08 26.32
C GLY A 56 -10.24 1.19 26.46
N ARG A 57 -9.83 1.53 27.70
CA ARG A 57 -8.96 2.68 28.04
C ARG A 57 -7.72 2.28 28.84
N ASP A 58 -7.68 1.03 29.28
CA ASP A 58 -6.55 0.34 29.92
C ASP A 58 -5.33 0.40 28.97
N THR A 59 -4.10 0.55 29.49
CA THR A 59 -2.94 0.78 28.60
C THR A 59 -2.44 -0.53 27.97
N LEU A 60 -1.65 -0.43 26.89
CA LEU A 60 -1.00 -1.61 26.31
C LEU A 60 -0.14 -2.36 27.34
N ASP A 61 0.47 -1.64 28.29
CA ASP A 61 1.37 -2.18 29.30
C ASP A 61 0.59 -3.00 30.35
N ASP A 62 -0.70 -2.68 30.56
CA ASP A 62 -1.63 -3.40 31.44
C ASP A 62 -2.35 -4.56 30.71
N VAL A 63 -2.66 -4.38 29.42
CA VAL A 63 -3.49 -5.30 28.62
C VAL A 63 -2.66 -6.40 27.93
N ASP A 64 -1.49 -6.05 27.39
CA ASP A 64 -0.62 -6.97 26.64
C ASP A 64 0.87 -6.60 26.83
N PRO A 65 1.46 -6.94 28.00
CA PRO A 65 2.87 -6.69 28.28
C PRO A 65 3.83 -7.46 27.35
N GLU A 66 3.38 -8.54 26.70
CA GLU A 66 4.21 -9.32 25.75
C GLU A 66 4.38 -8.55 24.44
N ILE A 67 3.30 -8.02 23.87
CA ILE A 67 3.36 -7.12 22.71
C ILE A 67 4.09 -5.82 23.06
N ARG A 68 3.92 -5.29 24.28
CA ARG A 68 4.68 -4.11 24.73
C ARG A 68 6.18 -4.36 24.75
N ASP A 69 6.64 -5.49 25.28
CA ASP A 69 8.06 -5.86 25.28
C ASP A 69 8.59 -6.06 23.85
N LEU A 70 7.84 -6.75 22.97
CA LEU A 70 8.21 -6.92 21.56
C LEU A 70 8.38 -5.58 20.83
N ILE A 71 7.45 -4.62 21.02
CA ILE A 71 7.56 -3.25 20.48
C ILE A 71 8.76 -2.51 21.10
N GLY A 72 9.02 -2.71 22.39
CA GLY A 72 10.19 -2.18 23.08
C GLY A 72 11.50 -2.68 22.46
N ARG A 73 11.63 -3.99 22.23
CA ARG A 73 12.80 -4.62 21.63
C ARG A 73 13.02 -4.20 20.17
N GLU A 74 11.98 -4.14 19.35
CA GLU A 74 12.10 -3.66 17.97
C GLU A 74 12.52 -2.18 17.91
N LYS A 75 12.00 -1.33 18.81
CA LYS A 75 12.44 0.06 18.93
C LYS A 75 13.93 0.17 19.28
N GLN A 76 14.44 -0.69 20.18
CA GLN A 76 15.88 -0.70 20.49
C GLN A 76 16.71 -1.24 19.31
N ARG A 77 16.22 -2.24 18.57
CA ARG A 77 16.87 -2.75 17.34
C ARG A 77 17.03 -1.64 16.29
N GLN A 78 15.99 -0.85 16.06
CA GLN A 78 16.01 0.29 15.14
C GLN A 78 16.99 1.40 15.58
N ILE A 79 17.06 1.68 16.89
CA ILE A 79 17.96 2.72 17.44
C ILE A 79 19.43 2.27 17.42
N GLY A 80 19.70 0.99 17.64
CA GLY A 80 21.05 0.41 17.63
C GLY A 80 21.56 -0.04 16.25
N GLY A 81 20.72 0.02 15.21
CA GLY A 81 21.03 -0.47 13.86
C GLY A 81 21.47 0.61 12.88
N LEU A 82 22.13 0.18 11.79
CA LEU A 82 22.33 0.99 10.59
C LEU A 82 21.34 0.53 9.51
N GLU A 83 20.16 1.15 9.47
CA GLU A 83 19.12 0.79 8.51
C GLU A 83 19.49 1.28 7.11
N LEU A 84 19.83 0.32 6.23
CA LEU A 84 20.29 0.55 4.86
C LEU A 84 19.37 -0.11 3.81
N ILE A 85 18.17 -0.53 4.24
CA ILE A 85 17.13 -1.06 3.34
C ILE A 85 16.46 0.12 2.62
N ALA A 86 16.74 0.27 1.32
CA ALA A 86 16.31 1.41 0.49
C ALA A 86 14.78 1.59 0.30
N SER A 87 13.96 0.72 0.91
CA SER A 87 12.49 0.82 0.95
C SER A 87 11.95 1.22 2.33
N GLU A 88 12.81 1.46 3.32
CA GLU A 88 12.43 1.79 4.69
C GLU A 88 12.81 3.23 5.07
N ASN A 89 12.14 3.76 6.09
CA ASN A 89 12.33 5.11 6.59
C ASN A 89 11.68 5.27 7.97
N PHE A 90 12.14 6.21 8.77
CA PHE A 90 11.55 6.54 10.07
C PHE A 90 10.48 7.63 9.89
N THR A 91 9.21 7.26 10.01
CA THR A 91 8.09 8.23 9.92
C THR A 91 8.01 9.14 11.14
N SER A 92 7.34 10.29 11.00
CA SER A 92 7.29 11.26 12.09
C SER A 92 6.35 10.83 13.22
N ARG A 93 6.57 11.39 14.41
CA ARG A 93 5.67 11.20 15.56
C ARG A 93 4.25 11.66 15.26
N ALA A 94 4.07 12.77 14.53
CA ALA A 94 2.75 13.28 14.16
C ALA A 94 2.00 12.33 13.21
N VAL A 95 2.71 11.65 12.30
CA VAL A 95 2.11 10.59 11.47
C VAL A 95 1.66 9.40 12.33
N MET A 96 2.48 8.96 13.29
CA MET A 96 2.10 7.86 14.21
C MET A 96 0.90 8.22 15.08
N GLU A 97 0.81 9.46 15.58
CA GLU A 97 -0.32 9.96 16.36
C GLU A 97 -1.63 9.98 15.54
N CYS A 98 -1.58 10.26 14.23
CA CYS A 98 -2.74 10.08 13.36
C CYS A 98 -3.14 8.59 13.18
N VAL A 99 -2.18 7.69 13.00
CA VAL A 99 -2.46 6.26 12.81
C VAL A 99 -3.08 5.62 14.07
N GLY A 100 -2.64 6.04 15.27
CA GLY A 100 -3.23 5.61 16.55
C GLY A 100 -4.50 6.34 16.99
N SER A 101 -5.11 7.15 16.11
CA SER A 101 -6.26 8.01 16.48
C SER A 101 -7.63 7.30 16.37
N CYS A 102 -8.65 7.92 16.97
CA CYS A 102 -10.05 7.48 16.93
C CYS A 102 -10.65 7.35 15.51
N LEU A 103 -9.98 7.87 14.48
CA LEU A 103 -10.36 7.71 13.07
C LEU A 103 -10.41 6.23 12.64
N THR A 104 -9.69 5.33 13.32
CA THR A 104 -9.77 3.88 13.09
C THR A 104 -11.14 3.28 13.40
N ASN A 105 -11.99 3.99 14.16
CA ASN A 105 -13.33 3.52 14.54
C ASN A 105 -14.40 3.86 13.47
N LYS A 106 -14.07 4.68 12.47
CA LYS A 106 -15.06 5.26 11.56
C LYS A 106 -15.05 4.57 10.19
N TYR A 107 -16.17 3.93 9.86
CA TYR A 107 -16.43 3.32 8.57
C TYR A 107 -17.06 4.34 7.58
N SER A 108 -16.50 4.46 6.38
CA SER A 108 -16.78 5.56 5.45
C SER A 108 -16.68 5.18 3.96
N GLU A 109 -17.23 4.00 3.60
CA GLU A 109 -17.31 3.54 2.20
C GLU A 109 -17.96 4.57 1.26
N GLY A 110 -17.50 4.59 0.01
CA GLY A 110 -17.74 5.67 -0.94
C GLY A 110 -16.66 6.76 -0.87
N TYR A 111 -17.00 7.95 -1.36
CA TYR A 111 -16.10 9.09 -1.49
C TYR A 111 -16.70 10.36 -0.85
N PRO A 112 -15.93 11.44 -0.64
CA PRO A 112 -16.45 12.67 -0.06
C PRO A 112 -17.72 13.19 -0.75
N GLY A 113 -18.76 13.49 0.02
CA GLY A 113 -20.09 13.87 -0.46
C GLY A 113 -20.94 12.73 -1.06
N GLN A 114 -20.39 11.53 -1.25
CA GLN A 114 -21.07 10.35 -1.80
C GLN A 114 -20.68 9.09 -0.99
N ARG A 115 -21.06 9.08 0.29
CA ARG A 115 -20.81 7.98 1.24
C ARG A 115 -22.00 7.04 1.36
N TYR A 116 -21.72 5.77 1.61
CA TYR A 116 -22.73 4.73 1.89
C TYR A 116 -23.25 4.78 3.34
N TYR A 117 -22.59 5.56 4.22
CA TYR A 117 -22.90 5.67 5.64
C TYR A 117 -22.94 7.15 6.07
N GLY A 118 -23.84 7.48 7.00
CA GLY A 118 -23.97 8.84 7.57
C GLY A 118 -22.85 9.22 8.55
N GLY A 119 -22.83 10.49 8.96
CA GLY A 119 -21.90 11.01 9.98
C GLY A 119 -20.43 10.97 9.55
N ASN A 120 -20.14 11.46 8.34
CA ASN A 120 -18.81 11.45 7.71
C ASN A 120 -18.22 12.86 7.49
N GLU A 121 -18.82 13.91 8.05
CA GLU A 121 -18.43 15.33 7.84
C GLU A 121 -16.91 15.57 7.97
N PHE A 122 -16.31 15.22 9.12
CA PHE A 122 -14.87 15.38 9.33
C PHE A 122 -14.01 14.38 8.54
N ILE A 123 -14.56 13.24 8.11
CA ILE A 123 -13.85 12.27 7.26
C ILE A 123 -13.73 12.81 5.84
N ASP A 124 -14.79 13.43 5.33
CA ASP A 124 -14.82 14.06 4.02
C ASP A 124 -13.87 15.26 3.98
N GLU A 125 -13.79 16.05 5.05
CA GLU A 125 -12.75 17.08 5.23
C GLU A 125 -11.33 16.49 5.23
N ILE A 126 -11.08 15.44 6.03
CA ILE A 126 -9.75 14.80 6.12
C ILE A 126 -9.30 14.20 4.79
N GLU A 127 -10.19 13.49 4.08
CA GLU A 127 -9.87 12.88 2.80
C GLU A 127 -9.64 13.95 1.71
N THR A 128 -10.51 14.96 1.63
CA THR A 128 -10.36 16.08 0.70
C THR A 128 -9.07 16.88 0.96
N LEU A 129 -8.73 17.10 2.24
CA LEU A 129 -7.47 17.74 2.63
C LEU A 129 -6.25 16.89 2.28
N CYS A 130 -6.35 15.57 2.38
CA CYS A 130 -5.31 14.63 1.94
C CYS A 130 -5.12 14.68 0.42
N GLN A 131 -6.22 14.65 -0.35
CA GLN A 131 -6.21 14.78 -1.81
C GLN A 131 -5.58 16.10 -2.25
N ASN A 132 -6.04 17.23 -1.68
CA ASN A 132 -5.54 18.57 -2.01
C ASN A 132 -4.05 18.73 -1.70
N ARG A 133 -3.58 18.28 -0.52
CA ARG A 133 -2.14 18.31 -0.18
C ARG A 133 -1.33 17.38 -1.08
N SER A 134 -1.87 16.23 -1.47
CA SER A 134 -1.20 15.29 -2.39
C SER A 134 -1.00 15.92 -3.77
N LEU A 135 -1.99 16.64 -4.31
CA LEU A 135 -1.84 17.41 -5.56
C LEU A 135 -0.83 18.55 -5.40
N GLN A 136 -0.90 19.30 -4.29
CA GLN A 136 -0.01 20.42 -3.99
C GLN A 136 1.47 20.02 -3.92
N VAL A 137 1.78 18.88 -3.27
CA VAL A 137 3.16 18.36 -3.12
C VAL A 137 3.84 18.08 -4.46
N TYR A 138 3.09 17.70 -5.49
CA TYR A 138 3.63 17.43 -6.83
C TYR A 138 3.36 18.57 -7.83
N GLY A 139 2.91 19.73 -7.35
CA GLY A 139 2.65 20.91 -8.20
C GLY A 139 1.51 20.75 -9.20
N LEU A 140 0.53 19.88 -8.90
CA LEU A 140 -0.48 19.44 -9.86
C LEU A 140 -1.72 20.35 -9.88
N ASP A 141 -2.07 20.79 -11.09
CA ASP A 141 -3.33 21.47 -11.43
C ASP A 141 -4.54 20.52 -11.20
N PRO A 142 -5.45 20.80 -10.24
CA PRO A 142 -6.58 19.92 -9.94
C PRO A 142 -7.59 19.76 -11.08
N GLY A 143 -7.60 20.65 -12.08
CA GLY A 143 -8.40 20.51 -13.30
C GLY A 143 -7.80 19.53 -14.31
N LYS A 144 -6.49 19.25 -14.21
CA LYS A 144 -5.75 18.33 -15.09
C LYS A 144 -5.37 17.02 -14.38
N TRP A 145 -5.37 16.99 -13.05
CA TRP A 145 -5.03 15.83 -12.24
C TRP A 145 -6.01 15.62 -11.09
N GLY A 146 -6.36 14.36 -10.85
CA GLY A 146 -6.99 13.91 -9.61
C GLY A 146 -6.10 12.92 -8.88
N VAL A 147 -6.48 12.58 -7.65
CA VAL A 147 -5.79 11.59 -6.83
C VAL A 147 -6.78 10.82 -5.96
N ASN A 148 -6.65 9.49 -5.95
CA ASN A 148 -7.30 8.61 -5.00
C ASN A 148 -6.33 8.30 -3.85
N VAL A 149 -6.76 8.56 -2.62
CA VAL A 149 -5.96 8.43 -1.39
C VAL A 149 -6.33 7.21 -0.53
N GLN A 150 -7.29 6.41 -0.97
CA GLN A 150 -7.78 5.22 -0.26
C GLN A 150 -6.98 3.90 -0.44
N PRO A 151 -6.04 3.70 -1.39
CA PRO A 151 -5.34 2.43 -1.53
C PRO A 151 -4.54 2.02 -0.29
N LEU A 152 -4.79 0.82 0.23
CA LEU A 152 -4.20 0.35 1.50
C LEU A 152 -2.67 0.22 1.47
N SER A 153 -2.06 0.07 0.30
CA SER A 153 -0.62 0.10 0.07
C SER A 153 -0.32 0.27 -1.43
N GLY A 154 0.95 0.31 -1.82
CA GLY A 154 1.37 0.43 -3.22
C GLY A 154 0.92 -0.73 -4.10
N SER A 155 0.92 -1.97 -3.57
CA SER A 155 0.47 -3.13 -4.36
C SER A 155 -1.05 -3.09 -4.66
N PRO A 156 -1.94 -2.79 -3.70
CA PRO A 156 -3.33 -2.42 -3.99
C PRO A 156 -3.46 -1.25 -4.98
N ALA A 157 -2.67 -0.17 -4.84
CA ALA A 157 -2.73 0.97 -5.76
C ALA A 157 -2.44 0.56 -7.22
N ASN A 158 -1.36 -0.19 -7.44
CA ASN A 158 -0.99 -0.70 -8.75
C ASN A 158 -2.07 -1.65 -9.31
N PHE A 159 -2.58 -2.58 -8.49
CA PHE A 159 -3.58 -3.54 -8.94
C PHE A 159 -4.92 -2.87 -9.28
N ALA A 160 -5.33 -1.83 -8.55
CA ALA A 160 -6.52 -1.05 -8.86
C ALA A 160 -6.40 -0.26 -10.17
N VAL A 161 -5.22 0.25 -10.53
CA VAL A 161 -4.99 0.84 -11.86
C VAL A 161 -5.15 -0.19 -12.97
N TYR A 162 -4.64 -1.41 -12.79
CA TYR A 162 -4.83 -2.49 -13.76
C TYR A 162 -6.32 -2.85 -13.88
N THR A 163 -7.02 -3.09 -12.77
CA THR A 163 -8.46 -3.39 -12.76
C THR A 163 -9.33 -2.26 -13.34
N ALA A 164 -8.89 -0.99 -13.25
CA ALA A 164 -9.60 0.15 -13.84
C ALA A 164 -9.42 0.27 -15.35
N LEU A 165 -8.20 0.08 -15.86
CA LEU A 165 -7.84 0.42 -17.24
C LEU A 165 -7.73 -0.78 -18.18
N LEU A 166 -7.69 -2.00 -17.62
CA LEU A 166 -7.44 -3.25 -18.33
C LEU A 166 -8.54 -4.28 -18.07
N LYS A 167 -8.81 -5.11 -19.07
CA LYS A 167 -9.59 -6.35 -18.91
C LYS A 167 -8.68 -7.47 -18.38
N PRO A 168 -9.24 -8.53 -17.76
CA PRO A 168 -8.48 -9.75 -17.53
C PRO A 168 -7.81 -10.24 -18.82
N HIS A 169 -6.55 -10.65 -18.72
CA HIS A 169 -5.67 -11.04 -19.83
C HIS A 169 -5.29 -9.93 -20.85
N ASP A 170 -5.62 -8.66 -20.61
CA ASP A 170 -4.95 -7.56 -21.32
C ASP A 170 -3.43 -7.53 -20.98
N ARG A 171 -2.66 -6.91 -21.87
CA ARG A 171 -1.19 -7.02 -21.88
C ARG A 171 -0.49 -5.90 -21.10
N ILE A 172 0.50 -6.27 -20.29
CA ILE A 172 1.29 -5.38 -19.43
C ILE A 172 2.78 -5.53 -19.74
N MET A 173 3.52 -4.41 -19.77
CA MET A 173 4.99 -4.42 -19.76
C MET A 173 5.55 -3.62 -18.58
N GLY A 174 6.60 -4.16 -17.95
CA GLY A 174 7.29 -3.58 -16.79
C GLY A 174 8.74 -4.07 -16.71
N LEU A 175 9.59 -3.42 -15.93
CA LEU A 175 10.99 -3.82 -15.80
C LEU A 175 11.09 -5.21 -15.13
N ASN A 176 11.96 -6.08 -15.64
CA ASN A 176 12.18 -7.41 -15.08
C ASN A 176 12.61 -7.34 -13.59
N LEU A 177 12.08 -8.23 -12.76
CA LEU A 177 12.30 -8.19 -11.30
C LEU A 177 13.81 -8.30 -10.93
N PRO A 178 14.60 -9.25 -11.46
CA PRO A 178 16.03 -9.35 -11.16
C PRO A 178 16.88 -8.22 -11.75
N GLU A 179 16.30 -7.34 -12.57
CA GLU A 179 16.98 -6.21 -13.20
C GLU A 179 16.61 -4.87 -12.55
N GLY A 180 15.65 -4.88 -11.61
CA GLY A 180 15.33 -3.73 -10.76
C GLY A 180 13.85 -3.35 -10.69
N GLY A 181 12.95 -4.10 -11.35
CA GLY A 181 11.49 -3.87 -11.30
C GLY A 181 10.86 -4.16 -9.93
N HIS A 182 9.53 -4.16 -9.87
CA HIS A 182 8.75 -4.57 -8.69
C HIS A 182 7.86 -5.77 -9.01
N LEU A 183 7.54 -6.59 -8.00
CA LEU A 183 6.67 -7.77 -8.14
C LEU A 183 5.34 -7.44 -8.83
N THR A 184 4.76 -6.28 -8.56
CA THR A 184 3.47 -5.86 -9.14
C THR A 184 3.55 -5.39 -10.59
N HIS A 185 4.73 -5.26 -11.18
CA HIS A 185 4.89 -4.85 -12.59
C HIS A 185 4.76 -6.05 -13.56
N GLY A 186 4.60 -7.25 -13.02
CA GLY A 186 4.53 -8.51 -13.74
C GLY A 186 5.74 -9.37 -13.39
N PHE A 187 5.53 -10.44 -12.62
CA PHE A 187 6.57 -11.40 -12.29
C PHE A 187 6.08 -12.84 -12.41
N MET A 188 6.75 -13.57 -13.27
CA MET A 188 6.59 -15.00 -13.51
C MET A 188 7.94 -15.63 -13.83
N THR A 189 8.09 -16.89 -13.48
CA THR A 189 9.19 -17.76 -13.93
C THR A 189 8.73 -18.56 -15.15
N ALA A 190 9.65 -19.27 -15.82
CA ALA A 190 9.35 -20.11 -16.97
C ALA A 190 8.25 -21.18 -16.73
N THR A 191 7.98 -21.55 -15.47
CA THR A 191 6.99 -22.58 -15.10
C THR A 191 5.87 -22.08 -14.19
N LYS A 192 5.93 -20.85 -13.67
CA LYS A 192 4.98 -20.35 -12.67
C LYS A 192 4.78 -18.82 -12.72
N LYS A 193 3.53 -18.40 -12.92
CA LYS A 193 3.03 -17.04 -12.63
C LYS A 193 3.05 -16.84 -11.10
N ILE A 194 3.75 -15.81 -10.60
CA ILE A 194 3.99 -15.59 -9.16
C ILE A 194 3.23 -14.35 -8.67
N SER A 195 3.36 -13.24 -9.38
CA SER A 195 2.63 -12.02 -9.08
C SER A 195 1.16 -12.14 -9.50
N ALA A 196 0.25 -11.61 -8.69
CA ALA A 196 -1.16 -11.47 -9.06
C ALA A 196 -1.32 -10.72 -10.39
N THR A 197 -0.46 -9.73 -10.67
CA THR A 197 -0.42 -9.04 -11.97
C THR A 197 -0.27 -10.03 -13.13
N SER A 198 0.67 -10.97 -13.03
CA SER A 198 0.90 -11.99 -14.06
C SER A 198 -0.14 -13.11 -14.06
N VAL A 199 -0.95 -13.26 -13.00
CA VAL A 199 -2.04 -14.24 -12.95
C VAL A 199 -3.29 -13.72 -13.66
N TYR A 200 -3.68 -12.47 -13.40
CA TYR A 200 -4.90 -11.87 -13.95
C TYR A 200 -4.70 -11.10 -15.27
N PHE A 201 -3.47 -10.73 -15.60
CA PHE A 201 -3.08 -10.03 -16.83
C PHE A 201 -1.87 -10.72 -17.47
N GLU A 202 -1.63 -10.49 -18.75
CA GLU A 202 -0.50 -11.11 -19.46
C GLU A 202 0.71 -10.18 -19.49
N SER A 203 1.74 -10.51 -18.71
CA SER A 203 2.93 -9.68 -18.52
C SER A 203 4.12 -10.14 -19.36
N LEU A 204 4.73 -9.23 -20.13
CA LEU A 204 6.06 -9.41 -20.73
C LEU A 204 7.04 -8.41 -20.10
N PRO A 205 8.14 -8.85 -19.46
CA PRO A 205 9.13 -7.91 -18.94
C PRO A 205 9.92 -7.23 -20.06
N TYR A 206 10.32 -5.98 -19.82
CA TYR A 206 11.42 -5.33 -20.50
C TYR A 206 12.68 -5.33 -19.63
N HIS A 207 13.82 -5.02 -20.23
CA HIS A 207 15.13 -5.37 -19.69
C HIS A 207 16.10 -4.19 -19.62
N ILE A 208 17.19 -4.38 -18.87
CA ILE A 208 18.40 -3.56 -18.97
C ILE A 208 19.35 -4.10 -20.04
N ASP A 209 20.15 -3.21 -20.63
CA ASP A 209 21.44 -3.60 -21.19
C ASP A 209 22.35 -4.02 -20.03
N THR A 210 22.79 -5.27 -20.06
CA THR A 210 23.63 -5.86 -19.00
C THR A 210 25.07 -5.35 -18.98
N SER A 211 25.52 -4.65 -20.02
CA SER A 211 26.86 -4.05 -20.09
C SER A 211 26.94 -2.66 -19.44
N THR A 212 25.92 -1.81 -19.63
CA THR A 212 25.82 -0.49 -18.96
C THR A 212 25.03 -0.50 -17.66
N GLY A 213 24.14 -1.48 -17.46
CA GLY A 213 23.20 -1.51 -16.33
C GLY A 213 22.03 -0.53 -16.46
N LEU A 214 21.79 0.02 -17.66
CA LEU A 214 20.72 0.97 -17.98
C LEU A 214 19.56 0.28 -18.71
N ILE A 215 18.35 0.82 -18.63
CA ILE A 215 17.19 0.29 -19.37
C ILE A 215 17.44 0.35 -20.89
N ASP A 216 17.22 -0.78 -21.57
CA ASP A 216 17.32 -0.88 -23.03
C ASP A 216 16.00 -0.39 -23.67
N TYR A 217 15.92 0.93 -23.86
CA TYR A 217 14.73 1.59 -24.38
C TYR A 217 14.40 1.23 -25.84
N ASP A 218 15.38 0.83 -26.64
CA ASP A 218 15.17 0.49 -28.06
C ASP A 218 14.72 -0.97 -28.21
N ARG A 219 15.23 -1.88 -27.38
CA ARG A 219 14.65 -3.22 -27.24
C ARG A 219 13.24 -3.16 -26.65
N LEU A 220 12.98 -2.30 -25.66
CA LEU A 220 11.63 -2.03 -25.18
C LEU A 220 10.72 -1.54 -26.32
N ALA A 221 11.17 -0.59 -27.14
CA ALA A 221 10.41 -0.10 -28.29
C ALA A 221 10.08 -1.23 -29.29
N SER A 222 11.02 -2.13 -29.57
CA SER A 222 10.77 -3.31 -30.41
C SER A 222 9.79 -4.29 -29.75
N GLN A 223 10.06 -4.71 -28.52
CA GLN A 223 9.21 -5.65 -27.78
C GLN A 223 7.79 -5.12 -27.59
N ALA A 224 7.60 -3.81 -27.43
CA ALA A 224 6.28 -3.19 -27.34
C ALA A 224 5.50 -3.29 -28.66
N ARG A 225 6.16 -3.10 -29.82
CA ARG A 225 5.52 -3.28 -31.14
C ARG A 225 5.18 -4.72 -31.45
N ASP A 226 5.95 -5.70 -30.96
CA ASP A 226 5.58 -7.11 -31.09
C ASP A 226 4.42 -7.46 -30.13
N PHE A 227 4.58 -7.10 -28.84
CA PHE A 227 3.68 -7.53 -27.78
C PHE A 227 2.37 -6.74 -27.70
N HIS A 228 2.29 -5.53 -28.24
CA HIS A 228 1.09 -4.66 -28.17
C HIS A 228 0.53 -4.52 -26.73
N PRO A 229 1.31 -3.96 -25.78
CA PRO A 229 0.84 -3.73 -24.42
C PRO A 229 -0.33 -2.75 -24.38
N ARG A 230 -1.21 -2.90 -23.40
CA ARG A 230 -2.23 -1.91 -23.06
C ARG A 230 -1.71 -0.88 -22.06
N ILE A 231 -0.68 -1.23 -21.28
CA ILE A 231 0.01 -0.36 -20.32
C ILE A 231 1.51 -0.69 -20.30
N ILE A 232 2.36 0.34 -20.22
CA ILE A 232 3.79 0.19 -19.96
C ILE A 232 4.11 0.92 -18.65
N ILE A 233 4.86 0.26 -17.77
CA ILE A 233 5.14 0.71 -16.41
C ILE A 233 6.55 1.28 -16.32
N ALA A 234 6.67 2.55 -15.97
CA ALA A 234 7.91 3.27 -15.70
C ALA A 234 8.11 3.43 -14.18
N GLY A 235 8.66 2.40 -13.53
CA GLY A 235 8.90 2.38 -12.08
C GLY A 235 9.81 1.24 -11.65
N THR A 236 10.52 1.41 -10.53
CA THR A 236 11.61 0.51 -10.12
C THR A 236 11.69 0.36 -8.59
N SER A 237 12.26 -0.76 -8.14
CA SER A 237 12.62 -1.03 -6.73
C SER A 237 14.13 -0.95 -6.49
N ALA A 238 14.94 -1.32 -7.49
CA ALA A 238 16.40 -1.47 -7.36
C ALA A 238 17.13 -1.08 -8.66
N TYR A 239 16.91 0.16 -9.09
CA TYR A 239 17.58 0.82 -10.22
C TYR A 239 18.07 2.20 -9.75
N SER A 240 19.34 2.55 -10.01
CA SER A 240 20.00 3.70 -9.38
C SER A 240 20.01 4.98 -10.21
N ARG A 241 19.40 4.96 -11.40
CA ARG A 241 19.41 6.06 -12.37
C ARG A 241 18.01 6.62 -12.60
N VAL A 242 17.95 7.83 -13.18
CA VAL A 242 16.70 8.43 -13.63
C VAL A 242 16.08 7.62 -14.77
N LEU A 243 14.74 7.69 -14.90
CA LEU A 243 14.01 7.10 -16.01
C LEU A 243 13.75 8.15 -17.10
N ASP A 244 14.00 7.80 -18.36
CA ASP A 244 13.57 8.63 -19.50
C ASP A 244 12.07 8.48 -19.75
N TYR A 245 11.27 9.28 -19.01
CA TYR A 245 9.82 9.31 -19.18
C TYR A 245 9.37 9.82 -20.56
N ALA A 246 10.19 10.61 -21.25
CA ALA A 246 9.89 11.11 -22.60
C ALA A 246 9.99 9.99 -23.64
N ARG A 247 11.07 9.19 -23.59
CA ARG A 247 11.23 7.99 -24.41
C ARG A 247 10.14 6.95 -24.11
N MET A 248 9.79 6.75 -22.84
CA MET A 248 8.68 5.87 -22.44
C MET A 248 7.34 6.34 -23.04
N ARG A 249 7.05 7.65 -23.02
CA ARG A 249 5.83 8.23 -23.62
C ARG A 249 5.77 7.98 -25.13
N GLN A 250 6.86 8.23 -25.86
CA GLN A 250 6.95 7.96 -27.30
C GLN A 250 6.64 6.49 -27.63
N ILE A 251 7.16 5.54 -26.84
CA ILE A 251 6.91 4.11 -27.02
C ILE A 251 5.45 3.78 -26.73
N CYS A 252 4.85 4.37 -25.69
CA CYS A 252 3.42 4.24 -25.42
C CYS A 252 2.54 4.80 -26.55
N ASP A 253 2.93 5.90 -27.19
CA ASP A 253 2.21 6.50 -28.32
C ASP A 253 2.29 5.64 -29.59
N ASP A 254 3.47 5.11 -29.91
CA ASP A 254 3.71 4.23 -31.08
C ASP A 254 2.81 2.98 -31.07
N VAL A 255 2.51 2.44 -29.87
CA VAL A 255 1.69 1.21 -29.70
C VAL A 255 0.29 1.43 -29.12
N GLY A 256 -0.12 2.68 -28.85
CA GLY A 256 -1.43 3.01 -28.29
C GLY A 256 -1.66 2.53 -26.85
N ALA A 257 -0.59 2.45 -26.04
CA ALA A 257 -0.61 2.08 -24.63
C ALA A 257 -0.76 3.30 -23.69
N TYR A 258 -1.22 3.03 -22.47
CA TYR A 258 -1.08 3.97 -21.35
C TYR A 258 0.33 3.95 -20.78
N LEU A 259 0.85 5.12 -20.41
CA LEU A 259 2.08 5.22 -19.60
C LEU A 259 1.71 5.33 -18.12
N MET A 260 2.09 4.34 -17.32
CA MET A 260 1.93 4.36 -15.86
C MET A 260 3.30 4.51 -15.21
N ALA A 261 3.48 5.53 -14.36
CA ALA A 261 4.70 5.63 -13.55
C ALA A 261 4.45 5.11 -12.13
N ASP A 262 5.25 4.14 -11.68
CA ASP A 262 5.26 3.73 -10.26
C ASP A 262 6.46 4.39 -9.60
N MET A 263 6.22 5.56 -8.99
CA MET A 263 7.25 6.38 -8.36
C MET A 263 7.48 6.00 -6.89
N ALA A 264 7.01 4.84 -6.42
CA ALA A 264 7.00 4.43 -5.02
C ALA A 264 8.32 4.66 -4.25
N HIS A 265 9.46 4.39 -4.90
CA HIS A 265 10.80 4.57 -4.31
C HIS A 265 11.30 6.02 -4.32
N ILE A 266 10.94 6.80 -5.33
CA ILE A 266 11.49 8.14 -5.60
C ILE A 266 10.52 9.29 -5.27
N SER A 267 9.32 8.99 -4.78
CA SER A 267 8.24 9.98 -4.57
C SER A 267 8.64 11.17 -3.72
N GLY A 268 9.41 10.97 -2.64
CA GLY A 268 9.97 12.08 -1.85
C GLY A 268 11.01 12.91 -2.60
N LEU A 269 11.70 12.37 -3.62
CA LEU A 269 12.66 13.12 -4.45
C LEU A 269 11.94 13.94 -5.53
N VAL A 270 10.90 13.36 -6.14
CA VAL A 270 10.01 14.04 -7.09
C VAL A 270 9.30 15.21 -6.43
N ALA A 271 8.78 15.02 -5.20
CA ALA A 271 8.10 16.05 -4.39
C ALA A 271 8.91 17.34 -4.14
N VAL A 272 10.24 17.29 -4.29
CA VAL A 272 11.13 18.44 -4.05
C VAL A 272 11.98 18.83 -5.27
N GLY A 273 11.68 18.24 -6.44
CA GLY A 273 12.36 18.54 -7.71
C GLY A 273 13.80 17.99 -7.81
N LEU A 274 14.17 16.96 -7.04
CA LEU A 274 15.49 16.31 -7.11
C LEU A 274 15.53 15.10 -8.05
N HIS A 275 14.39 14.68 -8.57
CA HIS A 275 14.26 13.66 -9.62
C HIS A 275 13.29 14.18 -10.69
N PRO A 276 13.50 13.88 -11.99
CA PRO A 276 12.55 14.19 -13.06
C PRO A 276 11.12 13.76 -12.72
N SER A 277 10.15 14.60 -13.07
CA SER A 277 8.74 14.39 -12.71
C SER A 277 8.04 13.46 -13.71
N PRO A 278 7.43 12.33 -13.29
CA PRO A 278 6.65 11.48 -14.19
C PRO A 278 5.36 12.16 -14.67
N PHE A 279 4.85 13.16 -13.94
CA PHE A 279 3.55 13.81 -14.17
C PHE A 279 3.48 14.63 -15.47
N GLU A 280 4.62 14.96 -16.08
CA GLU A 280 4.66 15.57 -17.40
C GLU A 280 4.20 14.58 -18.50
N TYR A 281 4.61 13.32 -18.38
CA TYR A 281 4.52 12.29 -19.43
C TYR A 281 3.47 11.19 -19.18
N ALA A 282 3.30 10.76 -17.93
CA ALA A 282 2.45 9.62 -17.58
C ALA A 282 0.95 9.94 -17.70
N ASP A 283 0.14 8.94 -18.03
CA ASP A 283 -1.33 8.97 -17.95
C ASP A 283 -1.81 8.83 -16.49
N VAL A 284 -1.11 7.99 -15.72
CA VAL A 284 -1.39 7.64 -14.32
C VAL A 284 -0.06 7.52 -13.57
N VAL A 285 -0.01 7.99 -12.32
CA VAL A 285 1.16 7.86 -11.43
C VAL A 285 0.74 7.20 -10.12
N THR A 286 1.34 6.08 -9.77
CA THR A 286 1.15 5.43 -8.47
C THR A 286 2.36 5.64 -7.56
N THR A 287 2.14 5.56 -6.26
CA THR A 287 3.22 5.59 -5.27
C THR A 287 2.83 4.94 -3.96
N THR A 288 3.82 4.44 -3.22
CA THR A 288 3.72 4.27 -1.76
C THR A 288 4.03 5.56 -1.02
N THR A 289 3.45 5.76 0.16
CA THR A 289 3.68 6.95 1.01
C THR A 289 4.82 6.81 2.02
N HIS A 290 5.33 5.60 2.26
CA HIS A 290 6.24 5.30 3.38
C HIS A 290 7.76 5.36 3.10
N LYS A 291 8.18 5.40 1.82
CA LYS A 291 9.62 5.31 1.45
C LYS A 291 10.33 6.66 1.58
N THR A 292 10.86 7.22 0.49
CA THR A 292 11.46 8.56 0.50
C THR A 292 10.47 9.66 0.93
N LEU A 293 9.16 9.47 0.76
CA LEU A 293 8.12 10.38 1.25
C LEU A 293 7.86 10.29 2.78
N ARG A 294 8.41 9.28 3.47
CA ARG A 294 8.47 9.19 4.96
C ARG A 294 7.12 9.22 5.71
N GLY A 295 6.00 8.99 5.03
CA GLY A 295 4.67 8.89 5.64
C GLY A 295 4.32 7.50 6.19
N PRO A 296 3.02 7.23 6.48
CA PRO A 296 2.58 5.92 6.94
C PRO A 296 2.54 4.91 5.78
N ARG A 297 2.32 3.62 6.08
CA ARG A 297 2.15 2.59 5.04
C ARG A 297 0.77 2.72 4.36
N ALA A 298 0.73 3.45 3.24
CA ALA A 298 -0.40 3.54 2.30
C ALA A 298 0.09 3.56 0.84
N GLY A 299 -0.87 3.60 -0.10
CA GLY A 299 -0.64 3.85 -1.52
C GLY A 299 -1.52 5.01 -2.05
N LEU A 300 -1.12 5.60 -3.16
CA LEU A 300 -1.85 6.66 -3.86
C LEU A 300 -1.93 6.34 -5.35
N ILE A 301 -3.00 6.79 -6.00
CA ILE A 301 -3.15 6.75 -7.47
C ILE A 301 -3.51 8.15 -7.96
N PHE A 302 -2.58 8.81 -8.65
CA PHE A 302 -2.82 10.05 -9.37
C PHE A 302 -3.20 9.75 -10.82
N PHE A 303 -4.14 10.49 -11.38
CA PHE A 303 -4.64 10.25 -12.74
C PHE A 303 -4.99 11.56 -13.46
N ARG A 304 -4.84 11.59 -14.79
CA ARG A 304 -5.26 12.75 -15.58
C ARG A 304 -6.78 12.95 -15.60
N ARG A 305 -7.17 14.22 -15.65
CA ARG A 305 -8.52 14.75 -15.81
C ARG A 305 -8.58 15.68 -17.04
N GLY A 306 -9.78 16.09 -17.43
CA GLY A 306 -9.98 17.03 -18.53
C GLY A 306 -9.84 16.39 -19.91
N VAL A 307 -9.44 17.20 -20.90
CA VAL A 307 -9.31 16.80 -22.31
C VAL A 307 -8.06 15.93 -22.50
N LYS A 308 -8.24 14.73 -23.04
CA LYS A 308 -7.16 13.82 -23.49
C LYS A 308 -6.64 14.17 -24.88
N GLY A 309 -7.52 14.67 -25.76
CA GLY A 309 -7.17 15.10 -27.10
C GLY A 309 -8.38 15.60 -27.88
N VAL A 310 -8.13 16.21 -29.03
CA VAL A 310 -9.15 16.77 -29.92
C VAL A 310 -9.01 16.12 -31.29
N ASP A 311 -10.12 15.65 -31.87
CA ASP A 311 -10.09 15.03 -33.20
C ASP A 311 -9.99 16.06 -34.34
N LYS A 312 -9.80 15.58 -35.57
CA LYS A 312 -9.70 16.43 -36.79
C LYS A 312 -10.96 17.26 -37.10
N LYS A 313 -12.04 17.11 -36.33
CA LYS A 313 -13.31 17.86 -36.46
C LYS A 313 -13.54 18.80 -35.27
N GLY A 314 -12.57 18.95 -34.37
CA GLY A 314 -12.70 19.78 -33.17
C GLY A 314 -13.43 19.09 -32.01
N LYS A 315 -13.71 17.78 -32.09
CA LYS A 315 -14.39 17.06 -31.01
C LYS A 315 -13.39 16.67 -29.92
N GLU A 316 -13.59 17.18 -28.72
CA GLU A 316 -12.83 16.79 -27.53
C GLU A 316 -13.15 15.34 -27.10
N THR A 317 -12.11 14.63 -26.67
CA THR A 317 -12.19 13.35 -25.97
C THR A 317 -11.67 13.54 -24.55
N MET A 318 -12.49 13.23 -23.55
CA MET A 318 -12.13 13.41 -22.13
C MET A 318 -11.41 12.18 -21.56
N TYR A 319 -10.58 12.39 -20.54
CA TYR A 319 -10.11 11.30 -19.69
C TYR A 319 -11.26 10.75 -18.83
N THR A 320 -11.41 9.41 -18.79
CA THR A 320 -12.40 8.72 -17.93
C THR A 320 -11.83 8.25 -16.60
N PHE A 321 -10.49 8.31 -16.45
CA PHE A 321 -9.71 7.64 -15.41
C PHE A 321 -10.24 7.86 -13.99
N GLU A 322 -10.72 9.05 -13.65
CA GLU A 322 -11.28 9.35 -12.33
C GLU A 322 -12.39 8.38 -11.94
N LYS A 323 -13.39 8.21 -12.81
CA LYS A 323 -14.51 7.31 -12.57
C LYS A 323 -14.01 5.88 -12.47
N ASP A 324 -13.17 5.47 -13.40
CA ASP A 324 -12.78 4.08 -13.58
C ASP A 324 -11.87 3.60 -12.43
N ILE A 325 -10.89 4.43 -12.04
CA ILE A 325 -9.97 4.18 -10.91
C ILE A 325 -10.70 4.25 -9.59
N ASN A 326 -11.54 5.26 -9.36
CA ASN A 326 -12.31 5.33 -8.11
C ASN A 326 -13.23 4.12 -7.97
N SER A 327 -13.90 3.69 -9.05
CA SER A 327 -14.75 2.48 -9.06
C SER A 327 -13.96 1.19 -8.81
N ALA A 328 -12.74 1.09 -9.35
CA ALA A 328 -11.87 -0.07 -9.14
C ALA A 328 -11.33 -0.15 -7.71
N VAL A 329 -10.97 0.99 -7.09
CA VAL A 329 -10.58 1.04 -5.67
C VAL A 329 -11.77 0.66 -4.78
N PHE A 330 -12.92 1.32 -4.95
CA PHE A 330 -14.17 1.03 -4.24
C PHE A 330 -15.38 1.25 -5.18
N PRO A 331 -16.32 0.29 -5.34
CA PRO A 331 -16.44 -0.97 -4.61
C PRO A 331 -15.68 -2.16 -5.25
N GLY A 332 -14.82 -1.92 -6.24
CA GLY A 332 -14.21 -2.99 -7.05
C GLY A 332 -13.24 -3.93 -6.33
N LEU A 333 -12.44 -3.44 -5.38
CA LEU A 333 -11.36 -4.20 -4.74
C LEU A 333 -11.28 -4.04 -3.22
N GLN A 334 -11.61 -2.86 -2.68
CA GLN A 334 -11.56 -2.56 -1.24
C GLN A 334 -12.96 -2.32 -0.67
N GLY A 335 -13.07 -2.42 0.66
CA GLY A 335 -14.24 -1.94 1.43
C GLY A 335 -13.95 -0.58 2.07
N GLY A 336 -14.28 -0.43 3.36
CA GLY A 336 -14.05 0.82 4.11
C GLY A 336 -12.58 1.30 4.12
N PRO A 337 -12.32 2.59 3.87
CA PRO A 337 -10.96 3.13 3.83
C PRO A 337 -10.37 3.36 5.23
N HIS A 338 -9.04 3.26 5.34
CA HIS A 338 -8.32 3.43 6.60
C HIS A 338 -8.11 4.92 6.94
N ASN A 339 -9.14 5.57 7.50
CA ASN A 339 -9.17 7.02 7.74
C ASN A 339 -8.04 7.55 8.63
N ASN A 340 -7.61 6.78 9.63
CA ASN A 340 -6.43 7.05 10.47
C ASN A 340 -5.13 7.12 9.66
N VAL A 341 -4.99 6.22 8.68
CA VAL A 341 -3.85 6.21 7.75
C VAL A 341 -3.94 7.37 6.76
N ILE A 342 -5.12 7.69 6.23
CA ILE A 342 -5.34 8.84 5.33
C ILE A 342 -4.97 10.17 6.03
N ALA A 343 -5.33 10.33 7.31
CA ALA A 343 -4.89 11.48 8.11
C ALA A 343 -3.36 11.52 8.28
N GLY A 344 -2.72 10.37 8.52
CA GLY A 344 -1.26 10.26 8.54
C GLY A 344 -0.60 10.63 7.21
N VAL A 345 -1.20 10.28 6.06
CA VAL A 345 -0.73 10.73 4.74
C VAL A 345 -0.91 12.24 4.59
N ALA A 346 -2.04 12.81 5.04
CA ALA A 346 -2.27 14.25 5.01
C ALA A 346 -1.25 15.03 5.86
N VAL A 347 -0.76 14.45 6.96
CA VAL A 347 0.36 14.99 7.76
C VAL A 347 1.69 14.86 7.00
N ALA A 348 2.00 13.69 6.47
CA ALA A 348 3.23 13.46 5.70
C ALA A 348 3.35 14.40 4.47
N MET A 349 2.24 14.65 3.76
CA MET A 349 2.21 15.64 2.67
C MET A 349 2.43 17.08 3.17
N LYS A 350 1.94 17.43 4.37
CA LYS A 350 2.24 18.74 4.99
C LYS A 350 3.71 18.85 5.41
N GLU A 351 4.35 17.76 5.81
CA GLU A 351 5.79 17.73 6.05
C GLU A 351 6.60 17.85 4.75
N ALA A 352 6.16 17.20 3.67
CA ALA A 352 6.82 17.25 2.37
C ALA A 352 6.85 18.66 1.75
N LEU A 353 5.88 19.52 2.08
CA LEU A 353 5.83 20.93 1.69
C LEU A 353 6.80 21.84 2.48
N ARG A 354 7.55 21.32 3.46
CA ARG A 354 8.52 22.12 4.25
C ARG A 354 9.86 22.25 3.52
N PRO A 355 10.55 23.42 3.61
CA PRO A 355 11.93 23.56 3.13
C PRO A 355 12.87 22.50 3.69
N ASP A 356 12.77 22.17 4.99
CA ASP A 356 13.60 21.15 5.65
C ASP A 356 13.45 19.76 5.02
N PHE A 357 12.30 19.43 4.41
CA PHE A 357 12.12 18.16 3.73
C PHE A 357 12.93 18.10 2.42
N LYS A 358 13.06 19.24 1.71
CA LYS A 358 14.00 19.34 0.58
C LYS A 358 15.44 19.18 1.05
N THR A 359 15.87 19.85 2.11
CA THR A 359 17.22 19.72 2.67
C THR A 359 17.53 18.29 3.13
N TYR A 360 16.55 17.61 3.74
CA TYR A 360 16.64 16.18 4.06
C TYR A 360 16.86 15.32 2.81
N GLN A 361 16.07 15.55 1.75
CA GLN A 361 16.18 14.79 0.50
C GLN A 361 17.45 15.10 -0.32
N GLU A 362 17.95 16.34 -0.27
CA GLU A 362 19.28 16.70 -0.81
C GLU A 362 20.38 15.91 -0.10
N GLN A 363 20.31 15.80 1.23
CA GLN A 363 21.27 15.04 2.03
C GLN A 363 21.14 13.52 1.81
N VAL A 364 19.94 13.00 1.51
CA VAL A 364 19.74 11.58 1.11
C VAL A 364 20.50 11.25 -0.18
N VAL A 365 20.35 12.04 -1.25
CA VAL A 365 21.07 11.80 -2.52
C VAL A 365 22.58 11.99 -2.34
N LYS A 366 22.99 12.99 -1.55
CA LYS A 366 24.40 13.23 -1.21
C LYS A 366 25.02 12.03 -0.45
N ASN A 367 24.30 11.45 0.51
CA ASN A 367 24.73 10.25 1.24
C ASN A 367 24.84 9.03 0.31
N ALA A 368 23.83 8.78 -0.52
CA ALA A 368 23.82 7.66 -1.47
C ALA A 368 25.01 7.72 -2.45
N ARG A 369 25.28 8.91 -3.02
CA ARG A 369 26.44 9.16 -3.89
C ARG A 369 27.77 9.03 -3.15
N HIS A 370 27.89 9.55 -1.93
CA HIS A 370 29.11 9.43 -1.14
C HIS A 370 29.43 7.97 -0.79
N MET A 371 28.43 7.20 -0.36
CA MET A 371 28.59 5.78 -0.01
C MET A 371 28.90 4.90 -1.24
N ALA A 372 28.27 5.16 -2.39
CA ALA A 372 28.62 4.51 -3.65
C ALA A 372 30.09 4.80 -4.04
N ASN A 373 30.52 6.06 -3.96
CA ASN A 373 31.89 6.46 -4.29
C ASN A 373 32.92 5.83 -3.32
N ALA A 374 32.62 5.78 -2.03
CA ALA A 374 33.49 5.13 -1.03
C ALA A 374 33.68 3.63 -1.32
N LEU A 375 32.61 2.92 -1.71
CA LEU A 375 32.69 1.51 -2.11
C LEU A 375 33.51 1.33 -3.41
N MET A 376 33.36 2.22 -4.39
CA MET A 376 34.19 2.18 -5.61
C MET A 376 35.67 2.43 -5.32
N VAL A 377 36.00 3.33 -4.39
CA VAL A 377 37.40 3.54 -3.93
C VAL A 377 37.96 2.30 -3.20
N LEU A 378 37.11 1.53 -2.51
CA LEU A 378 37.46 0.23 -1.93
C LEU A 378 37.49 -0.92 -2.98
N GLY A 379 37.37 -0.59 -4.27
CA GLY A 379 37.45 -1.56 -5.36
C GLY A 379 36.24 -2.49 -5.47
N TYR A 380 35.05 -2.04 -5.06
CA TYR A 380 33.78 -2.71 -5.35
C TYR A 380 33.11 -2.13 -6.61
N GLU A 381 32.35 -2.96 -7.32
CA GLU A 381 31.62 -2.54 -8.52
C GLU A 381 30.20 -2.08 -8.16
N ILE A 382 29.82 -0.89 -8.64
CA ILE A 382 28.45 -0.38 -8.53
C ILE A 382 27.79 -0.45 -9.91
N VAL A 383 26.63 -1.09 -10.01
CA VAL A 383 25.89 -1.24 -11.26
C VAL A 383 25.52 0.15 -11.82
N SER A 384 25.73 0.34 -13.13
CA SER A 384 25.70 1.63 -13.84
C SER A 384 26.73 2.68 -13.36
N GLY A 385 27.71 2.32 -12.53
CA GLY A 385 28.79 3.21 -12.11
C GLY A 385 28.38 4.32 -11.13
N GLY A 386 27.30 4.14 -10.35
CA GLY A 386 26.88 5.10 -9.33
C GLY A 386 25.36 5.24 -9.16
N THR A 387 24.93 6.44 -8.73
CA THR A 387 23.52 6.74 -8.46
C THR A 387 23.14 8.21 -8.65
N ASP A 388 21.89 8.42 -9.06
CA ASP A 388 21.18 9.70 -9.11
C ASP A 388 19.93 9.71 -8.20
N THR A 389 19.77 8.68 -7.37
CA THR A 389 18.61 8.50 -6.48
C THR A 389 19.06 8.33 -5.03
N HIS A 390 18.19 7.78 -4.17
CA HIS A 390 18.50 7.44 -2.78
C HIS A 390 19.17 6.07 -2.61
N LEU A 391 19.36 5.30 -3.69
CA LEU A 391 19.90 3.93 -3.64
C LEU A 391 20.94 3.66 -4.73
N PHE A 392 21.79 2.66 -4.51
CA PHE A 392 22.63 2.06 -5.55
C PHE A 392 22.56 0.54 -5.47
N VAL A 393 23.05 -0.15 -6.50
CA VAL A 393 23.19 -1.61 -6.50
C VAL A 393 24.67 -1.95 -6.56
N LEU A 394 25.16 -2.64 -5.54
CA LEU A 394 26.52 -3.15 -5.41
C LEU A 394 26.59 -4.56 -6.01
N ASP A 395 27.61 -4.85 -6.81
CA ASP A 395 27.90 -6.21 -7.28
C ASP A 395 28.96 -6.88 -6.39
N LEU A 396 28.63 -8.09 -5.93
CA LEU A 396 29.49 -8.93 -5.10
C LEU A 396 30.09 -10.12 -5.87
N ARG A 397 29.64 -10.39 -7.10
CA ARG A 397 30.17 -11.47 -7.95
C ARG A 397 31.70 -11.40 -8.13
N PRO A 398 32.33 -10.22 -8.35
CA PRO A 398 33.78 -10.12 -8.51
C PRO A 398 34.59 -10.46 -7.25
N LYS A 399 33.94 -10.59 -6.08
CA LYS A 399 34.59 -10.88 -4.78
C LYS A 399 34.39 -12.33 -4.31
N ALA A 400 33.74 -13.18 -5.11
CA ALA A 400 33.54 -14.61 -4.86
C ALA A 400 32.89 -15.00 -3.51
N SER A 401 32.28 -14.06 -2.79
CA SER A 401 31.56 -14.34 -1.55
C SER A 401 30.16 -14.87 -1.84
N PRO A 402 29.65 -15.89 -1.12
CA PRO A 402 28.27 -16.32 -1.26
C PRO A 402 27.31 -15.17 -0.88
N PHE A 403 26.34 -14.87 -1.75
CA PHE A 403 25.37 -13.77 -1.53
C PHE A 403 24.64 -13.87 -0.19
N GLN A 404 24.29 -15.09 0.25
CA GLN A 404 23.62 -15.32 1.53
C GLN A 404 24.50 -14.96 2.74
N SER A 405 25.82 -15.06 2.63
CA SER A 405 26.77 -14.70 3.70
C SER A 405 26.95 -13.19 3.88
N VAL A 406 26.55 -12.40 2.88
CA VAL A 406 26.65 -10.93 2.87
C VAL A 406 25.25 -10.31 2.72
N CYS A 407 24.23 -10.98 3.26
CA CYS A 407 22.82 -10.53 3.20
C CYS A 407 22.53 -9.40 4.21
N VAL A 408 23.38 -8.38 4.20
CA VAL A 408 23.21 -7.08 4.85
C VAL A 408 23.35 -6.05 3.72
N CYS A 409 22.25 -5.36 3.41
CA CYS A 409 22.08 -4.27 2.44
C CYS A 409 21.71 -4.57 0.97
N VAL A 410 22.08 -5.70 0.33
CA VAL A 410 22.05 -5.76 -1.16
C VAL A 410 21.34 -6.98 -1.78
N ARG A 411 20.24 -6.69 -2.49
CA ARG A 411 19.40 -7.57 -3.35
C ARG A 411 18.91 -8.90 -2.75
N VAL A 412 17.59 -8.97 -2.54
CA VAL A 412 16.86 -10.24 -2.54
C VAL A 412 16.56 -10.64 -3.99
N CYS A 413 17.31 -11.60 -4.53
CA CYS A 413 16.97 -12.39 -5.71
C CYS A 413 17.56 -13.79 -5.55
N ALA A 414 16.75 -14.80 -5.87
CA ALA A 414 17.10 -16.22 -5.94
C ALA A 414 16.40 -16.82 -7.17
#